data_AF-A0A3P7IEP2-F1
#
_entry.id   AF-A0A3P7IEP2-F1
#
_cell.length_a   1.000
_cell.length_b   1.000
_cell.length_c   1.000
_cell.angle_alpha   90.00
_cell.angle_beta   90.00
_cell.angle_gamma   90.00
#
_symmetry.space_group_name_H-M   'P 1'
#
loop_
_entity.id
_entity.type
_entity.pdbx_description
1 polymer ?
#
loop_
_entity_poly.entity_id
_entity_poly.type
_entity_poly.pdbx_seq_one_letter_code
_entity_poly.pdbx_strand_id
1 'polypeptide(L)'
;MGTPIAAQIIMCVRQPMHSSVVPYHNWSHAFSVAHFCWIALRTPAVLHGLDELERLALLIACLCHDIDHRGTTNAFQLQSVSGGVVKTPLAQLYSSEGSVLERHHYAQTVQILQMKECNILDQLTRTQYQTVLSHIRDVILATDIAVHLGKVGRIKAMVDEGYDPMSRDHHYLFMCLLMTSSDLSDQSKDFRNSKAIA
;
A
#
# COMPACT_ATOMS: atom_id res chain seq x y z
N MET A 1 29.96 -9.21 -9.10
CA MET A 1 28.54 -9.58 -9.21
C MET A 1 27.73 -8.40 -8.73
N GLY A 2 26.81 -7.86 -9.53
CA GLY A 2 25.96 -6.75 -9.10
C GLY A 2 24.94 -7.20 -8.06
N THR A 3 24.46 -6.27 -7.24
CA THR A 3 23.34 -6.50 -6.32
C THR A 3 22.11 -6.97 -7.11
N PRO A 4 21.45 -8.08 -6.74
CA PRO A 4 20.22 -8.51 -7.41
C PRO A 4 19.14 -7.43 -7.37
N ILE A 5 18.35 -7.27 -8.44
CA ILE A 5 17.27 -6.26 -8.52
C ILE A 5 16.32 -6.34 -7.32
N ALA A 6 16.01 -7.56 -6.85
CA ALA A 6 15.18 -7.77 -5.66
C ALA A 6 15.78 -7.19 -4.37
N ALA A 7 17.10 -7.19 -4.22
CA ALA A 7 17.77 -6.53 -3.10
C ALA A 7 17.83 -5.01 -3.31
N GLN A 8 17.98 -4.57 -4.56
CA GLN A 8 18.08 -3.15 -4.91
C GLN A 8 16.75 -2.41 -4.67
N ILE A 9 15.60 -3.00 -5.04
CA ILE A 9 14.28 -2.40 -4.75
C ILE A 9 14.05 -2.22 -3.25
N ILE A 10 14.44 -3.20 -2.42
CA ILE A 10 14.36 -3.09 -0.95
C ILE A 10 15.16 -1.90 -0.45
N MET A 11 16.37 -1.68 -0.98
CA MET A 11 17.19 -0.54 -0.61
C MET A 11 16.60 0.79 -1.09
N CYS A 12 16.10 0.85 -2.33
CA CYS A 12 15.40 2.00 -2.89
C CYS A 12 14.21 2.43 -2.02
N VAL A 13 13.40 1.46 -1.55
CA VAL A 13 12.21 1.75 -0.75
C VAL A 13 12.57 2.11 0.70
N ARG A 14 13.59 1.47 1.27
CA ARG A 14 13.99 1.72 2.67
C ARG A 14 14.57 3.11 2.89
N GLN A 15 15.37 3.61 1.96
CA GLN A 15 16.08 4.90 2.11
C GLN A 15 15.16 6.10 2.46
N PRO A 16 14.01 6.31 1.80
CA PRO A 16 13.10 7.42 2.12
C PRO A 16 12.18 7.20 3.33
N MET A 17 12.27 6.10 4.08
CA MET A 17 11.32 5.76 5.17
C MET A 17 11.65 6.40 6.54
N HIS A 18 12.53 7.41 6.60
CA HIS A 18 12.84 8.28 7.77
C HIS A 18 12.84 7.61 9.17
N SER A 19 13.37 6.39 9.30
CA SER A 19 13.21 5.54 10.50
C SER A 19 13.76 6.10 11.81
N SER A 20 14.66 7.10 11.77
CA SER A 20 15.19 7.74 12.97
C SER A 20 14.28 8.84 13.54
N VAL A 21 13.28 9.29 12.78
CA VAL A 21 12.44 10.45 13.12
C VAL A 21 10.96 10.09 13.20
N VAL A 22 10.49 9.15 12.37
CA VAL A 22 9.09 8.72 12.34
C VAL A 22 8.89 7.46 13.20
N PRO A 23 8.15 7.52 14.33
CA PRO A 23 8.06 6.40 15.27
C PRO A 23 7.36 5.15 14.72
N TYR A 24 6.31 5.33 13.91
CA TYR A 24 5.46 4.23 13.43
C TYR A 24 5.60 3.97 11.92
N HIS A 25 5.14 4.91 11.07
CA HIS A 25 5.18 4.81 9.60
C HIS A 25 6.62 4.89 9.04
N ASN A 26 7.41 3.86 9.32
CA ASN A 26 8.81 3.73 8.96
C ASN A 26 9.07 2.35 8.32
N TRP A 27 10.32 2.08 7.96
CA TRP A 27 10.70 0.83 7.31
C TRP A 27 10.26 -0.44 8.07
N SER A 28 10.28 -0.44 9.40
CA SER A 28 9.89 -1.62 10.19
C SER A 28 8.40 -1.94 10.01
N HIS A 29 7.55 -0.90 9.96
CA HIS A 29 6.13 -1.03 9.62
C HIS A 29 5.95 -1.55 8.19
N ALA A 30 6.54 -0.90 7.20
CA ALA A 30 6.43 -1.36 5.80
C ALA A 30 6.89 -2.83 5.62
N PHE A 31 7.93 -3.25 6.35
CA PHE A 31 8.41 -4.62 6.35
C PHE A 31 7.44 -5.59 7.04
N SER A 32 6.85 -5.23 8.20
CA SER A 32 5.89 -6.09 8.90
C SER A 32 4.62 -6.30 8.07
N VAL A 33 4.14 -5.23 7.40
CA VAL A 33 3.01 -5.26 6.46
C VAL A 33 3.30 -6.18 5.27
N ALA A 34 4.46 -6.02 4.62
CA ALA A 34 4.87 -6.89 3.52
C ALA A 34 5.02 -8.37 3.96
N HIS A 35 5.53 -8.61 5.15
CA HIS A 35 5.65 -9.96 5.72
C HIS A 35 4.27 -10.58 6.00
N PHE A 36 3.33 -9.83 6.57
CA PHE A 36 1.97 -10.34 6.76
C PHE A 36 1.30 -10.66 5.42
N CYS A 37 1.43 -9.77 4.44
CA CYS A 37 0.93 -10.01 3.08
C CYS A 37 1.50 -11.32 2.53
N TRP A 38 2.82 -11.53 2.62
CA TRP A 38 3.46 -12.77 2.17
C TRP A 38 2.89 -14.04 2.84
N ILE A 39 2.55 -13.99 4.13
CA ILE A 39 1.87 -15.10 4.82
C ILE A 39 0.47 -15.30 4.23
N ALA A 40 -0.31 -14.22 4.07
CA ALA A 40 -1.67 -14.27 3.54
C ALA A 40 -1.72 -14.83 2.10
N LEU A 41 -0.75 -14.45 1.25
CA LEU A 41 -0.59 -14.93 -0.13
C LEU A 41 -0.41 -16.44 -0.25
N ARG A 42 -0.06 -17.13 0.85
CA ARG A 42 0.11 -18.59 0.90
C ARG A 42 -1.14 -19.35 1.34
N THR A 43 -2.21 -18.64 1.68
CA THR A 43 -3.47 -19.27 2.08
C THR A 43 -4.22 -19.80 0.83
N PRO A 44 -4.94 -20.93 0.93
CA PRO A 44 -5.72 -21.45 -0.20
C PRO A 44 -6.74 -20.44 -0.75
N ALA A 45 -7.33 -19.62 0.13
CA ALA A 45 -8.28 -18.58 -0.28
C ALA A 45 -7.64 -17.56 -1.24
N VAL A 46 -6.42 -17.09 -0.94
CA VAL A 46 -5.72 -16.14 -1.81
C VAL A 46 -5.14 -16.81 -3.05
N LEU A 47 -4.60 -18.03 -2.92
CA LEU A 47 -4.05 -18.78 -4.05
C LEU A 47 -5.09 -19.10 -5.13
N HIS A 48 -6.34 -19.34 -4.73
CA HIS A 48 -7.43 -19.59 -5.68
C HIS A 48 -8.20 -18.31 -6.06
N GLY A 49 -8.16 -17.28 -5.22
CA GLY A 49 -8.89 -16.04 -5.44
C GLY A 49 -8.15 -15.03 -6.32
N LEU A 50 -6.82 -14.92 -6.24
CA LEU A 50 -6.07 -13.88 -6.94
C LEU A 50 -5.06 -14.45 -7.94
N ASP A 51 -4.88 -13.76 -9.06
CA ASP A 51 -3.90 -14.12 -10.08
C ASP A 51 -2.46 -13.73 -9.66
N GLU A 52 -1.47 -14.07 -10.50
CA GLU A 52 -0.06 -13.78 -10.21
C GLU A 52 0.28 -12.28 -10.21
N LEU A 53 -0.35 -11.49 -11.09
CA LEU A 53 -0.10 -10.05 -11.19
C LEU A 53 -0.73 -9.29 -10.01
N GLU A 54 -1.91 -9.71 -9.56
CA GLU A 54 -2.59 -9.17 -8.38
C GLU A 54 -1.78 -9.44 -7.11
N ARG A 55 -1.25 -10.66 -6.95
CA ARG A 55 -0.41 -11.04 -5.81
C ARG A 55 0.95 -10.33 -5.85
N LEU A 56 1.54 -10.15 -7.03
CA LEU A 56 2.75 -9.35 -7.21
C LEU A 56 2.51 -7.88 -6.83
N ALA A 57 1.41 -7.30 -7.31
CA ALA A 57 1.02 -5.92 -7.01
C ALA A 57 0.81 -5.71 -5.50
N LEU A 58 0.12 -6.64 -4.82
CA LEU A 58 -0.08 -6.59 -3.36
C LEU A 58 1.26 -6.55 -2.60
N LEU A 59 2.20 -7.43 -2.96
CA LEU A 59 3.47 -7.51 -2.26
C LEU A 59 4.32 -6.24 -2.45
N ILE A 60 4.36 -5.71 -3.68
CA ILE A 60 5.05 -4.44 -3.97
C ILE A 60 4.37 -3.28 -3.24
N ALA A 61 3.05 -3.19 -3.29
CA ALA A 61 2.30 -2.14 -2.62
C ALA A 61 2.49 -2.17 -1.11
N CYS A 62 2.41 -3.35 -0.47
CA CYS A 62 2.66 -3.48 0.97
C CYS A 62 4.03 -2.94 1.38
N LEU A 63 5.05 -3.20 0.58
CA LEU A 63 6.41 -2.69 0.83
C LEU A 63 6.50 -1.17 0.69
N CYS A 64 5.70 -0.56 -0.18
CA CYS A 64 5.83 0.85 -0.56
C CYS A 64 4.73 1.77 -0.01
N HIS A 65 3.69 1.23 0.64
CA HIS A 65 2.44 1.97 0.88
C HIS A 65 2.57 3.25 1.71
N ASP A 66 3.63 3.38 2.52
CA ASP A 66 3.95 4.54 3.36
C ASP A 66 5.27 5.24 2.98
N ILE A 67 5.73 5.07 1.74
CA ILE A 67 7.03 5.62 1.34
C ILE A 67 7.11 7.14 1.45
N ASP A 68 8.19 7.68 2.03
CA ASP A 68 8.35 9.11 2.35
C ASP A 68 7.26 9.67 3.30
N HIS A 69 6.65 8.82 4.14
CA HIS A 69 5.73 9.30 5.18
C HIS A 69 6.46 10.18 6.21
N ARG A 70 5.81 11.27 6.64
CA ARG A 70 6.43 12.34 7.47
C ARG A 70 5.91 12.40 8.91
N GLY A 71 5.13 11.41 9.33
CA GLY A 71 4.53 11.35 10.67
C GLY A 71 3.33 12.28 10.87
N THR A 72 2.69 12.69 9.78
CA THR A 72 1.55 13.62 9.76
C THR A 72 0.39 13.02 9.00
N THR A 73 -0.86 13.40 9.29
CA THR A 73 -2.06 12.82 8.66
C THR A 73 -2.53 13.61 7.44
N ASN A 74 -3.44 13.03 6.64
CA ASN A 74 -4.14 13.74 5.56
C ASN A 74 -4.85 15.01 6.05
N ALA A 75 -5.41 15.01 7.27
CA ALA A 75 -6.03 16.19 7.86
C ALA A 75 -5.01 17.32 8.13
N PHE A 76 -3.80 16.98 8.55
CA PHE A 76 -2.71 17.94 8.71
C PHE A 76 -2.31 18.57 7.36
N GLN A 77 -2.22 17.78 6.29
CA GLN A 77 -1.87 18.29 4.96
C GLN A 77 -2.86 19.36 4.47
N LEU A 78 -4.14 19.21 4.82
CA LEU A 78 -5.25 20.06 4.40
C LEU A 78 -5.60 21.17 5.42
N GLN A 79 -4.86 21.28 6.52
CA GLN A 79 -5.22 22.18 7.62
C GLN A 79 -5.25 23.65 7.15
N SER A 80 -6.37 24.32 7.41
CA SER A 80 -6.52 25.77 7.24
C SER A 80 -6.14 26.47 8.54
N VAL A 81 -5.34 27.53 8.45
CA VAL A 81 -4.95 28.35 9.61
C VAL A 81 -5.69 29.69 9.51
N SER A 82 -6.16 30.25 10.63
CA SER A 82 -6.94 31.49 10.64
C SER A 82 -6.18 32.62 9.92
N GLY A 83 -6.61 32.95 8.69
CA GLY A 83 -5.95 33.90 7.79
C GLY A 83 -5.69 33.37 6.38
N GLY A 84 -5.79 32.05 6.14
CA GLY A 84 -5.66 31.43 4.81
C GLY A 84 -5.41 29.92 4.85
N VAL A 85 -5.42 29.26 3.69
CA VAL A 85 -5.03 27.84 3.60
C VAL A 85 -3.52 27.76 3.44
N VAL A 86 -2.79 27.37 4.50
CA VAL A 86 -1.39 26.95 4.35
C VAL A 86 -1.40 25.52 3.83
N LYS A 87 -1.51 25.36 2.51
CA LYS A 87 -1.40 24.04 1.88
C LYS A 87 0.05 23.59 1.91
N THR A 88 0.32 22.42 2.48
CA THR A 88 1.61 21.75 2.28
C THR A 88 1.83 21.50 0.78
N PRO A 89 3.07 21.35 0.29
CA PRO A 89 3.32 21.01 -1.10
C PRO A 89 2.56 19.76 -1.57
N LEU A 90 2.40 18.74 -0.70
CA LEU A 90 1.61 17.55 -1.00
C LEU A 90 0.13 17.87 -1.20
N ALA A 91 -0.46 18.69 -0.33
CA ALA A 91 -1.85 19.13 -0.51
C ALA A 91 -2.03 19.97 -1.78
N GLN A 92 -1.06 20.78 -2.18
CA GLN A 92 -1.14 21.53 -3.43
C GLN A 92 -1.24 20.60 -4.66
N LEU A 93 -0.53 19.47 -4.63
CA LEU A 93 -0.52 18.49 -5.72
C LEU A 93 -1.76 17.60 -5.73
N TYR A 94 -2.23 17.14 -4.56
CA TYR A 94 -3.18 16.02 -4.48
C TYR A 94 -4.53 16.34 -3.85
N SER A 95 -4.72 17.53 -3.25
CA SER A 95 -5.95 17.83 -2.47
C SER A 95 -7.27 17.74 -3.23
N SER A 96 -7.25 17.88 -4.56
CA SER A 96 -8.47 17.83 -5.38
C SER A 96 -9.12 16.44 -5.44
N GLU A 97 -8.35 15.38 -5.18
CA GLU A 97 -8.79 13.98 -5.33
C GLU A 97 -8.90 13.21 -3.99
N GLY A 98 -8.62 13.85 -2.86
CA GLY A 98 -8.49 13.18 -1.56
C GLY A 98 -7.26 12.27 -1.46
N SER A 99 -7.11 11.56 -0.34
CA SER A 99 -6.02 10.59 -0.09
C SER A 99 -4.62 11.13 -0.45
N VAL A 100 -4.28 12.30 0.11
CA VAL A 100 -3.11 13.10 -0.27
C VAL A 100 -1.81 12.34 -0.07
N LEU A 101 -1.67 11.66 1.07
CA LEU A 101 -0.50 10.87 1.41
C LEU A 101 -0.40 9.61 0.54
N GLU A 102 -1.49 8.88 0.39
CA GLU A 102 -1.54 7.64 -0.38
C GLU A 102 -1.22 7.88 -1.87
N ARG A 103 -1.65 9.02 -2.42
CA ARG A 103 -1.24 9.46 -3.77
C ARG A 103 0.24 9.78 -3.86
N HIS A 104 0.80 10.42 -2.84
CA HIS A 104 2.25 10.64 -2.76
C HIS A 104 3.01 9.31 -2.70
N HIS A 105 2.58 8.37 -1.86
CA HIS A 105 3.19 7.04 -1.75
C HIS A 105 3.16 6.27 -3.07
N TYR A 106 2.03 6.32 -3.78
CA TYR A 106 1.94 5.75 -5.13
C TYR A 106 2.89 6.43 -6.12
N ALA A 107 2.96 7.77 -6.12
CA ALA A 107 3.86 8.50 -7.03
C ALA A 107 5.34 8.16 -6.78
N GLN A 108 5.76 8.07 -5.51
CA GLN A 108 7.10 7.63 -5.12
C GLN A 108 7.38 6.17 -5.53
N THR A 109 6.38 5.29 -5.39
CA THR A 109 6.48 3.88 -5.83
C THR A 109 6.74 3.79 -7.34
N VAL A 110 5.99 4.56 -8.14
CA VAL A 110 6.18 4.63 -9.60
C VAL A 110 7.58 5.14 -9.95
N GLN A 111 8.09 6.16 -9.25
CA GLN A 111 9.44 6.68 -9.46
C GLN A 111 10.51 5.61 -9.23
N ILE A 112 10.39 4.81 -8.15
CA ILE A 112 11.33 3.71 -7.88
C ILE A 112 11.26 2.63 -8.95
N LEU A 113 10.05 2.24 -9.38
CA LEU A 113 9.85 1.23 -10.42
C LEU A 113 10.34 1.68 -11.81
N GLN A 114 10.57 2.98 -12.01
CA GLN A 114 11.16 3.53 -13.23
C GLN A 114 12.70 3.57 -13.19
N MET A 115 13.32 3.42 -12.01
CA MET A 115 14.77 3.32 -11.89
C MET A 115 15.23 1.98 -12.43
N LYS A 116 16.18 1.98 -13.38
CA LYS A 116 16.64 0.77 -14.08
C LYS A 116 17.14 -0.31 -13.10
N GLU A 117 17.76 0.10 -12.01
CA GLU A 117 18.30 -0.75 -10.97
C GLU A 117 17.24 -1.32 -10.01
N CYS A 118 16.06 -0.69 -9.91
CA CYS A 118 14.97 -1.07 -9.00
C CYS A 118 13.73 -1.60 -9.72
N ASN A 119 13.72 -1.60 -11.06
CA ASN A 119 12.59 -2.07 -11.86
C ASN A 119 12.45 -3.61 -11.83
N ILE A 120 11.76 -4.12 -10.81
CA ILE A 120 11.42 -5.54 -10.70
C ILE A 120 10.39 -6.01 -11.74
N LEU A 121 9.78 -5.09 -12.48
CA LEU A 121 8.73 -5.35 -13.47
C LEU A 121 9.25 -5.36 -14.92
N ASP A 122 10.57 -5.26 -15.14
CA ASP A 122 11.21 -5.10 -16.46
C ASP A 122 10.93 -6.26 -17.44
N GLN A 123 10.59 -7.45 -16.93
CA GLN A 123 10.26 -8.63 -17.75
C GLN A 123 8.78 -8.72 -18.13
N LEU A 124 7.92 -7.83 -17.62
CA LEU A 124 6.51 -7.83 -17.95
C LEU A 124 6.27 -7.20 -19.32
N THR A 125 5.25 -7.69 -20.04
CA THR A 125 4.74 -6.99 -21.21
C THR A 125 4.18 -5.62 -20.81
N ARG A 126 4.09 -4.69 -21.76
CA ARG A 126 3.52 -3.35 -21.51
C ARG A 126 2.14 -3.41 -20.86
N THR A 127 1.28 -4.33 -21.30
CA THR A 127 -0.06 -4.51 -20.73
C THR A 127 -0.01 -5.01 -19.30
N GLN A 128 0.80 -6.03 -19.01
CA GLN A 128 0.98 -6.55 -17.65
C GLN A 128 1.58 -5.49 -16.71
N TYR A 129 2.55 -4.71 -17.18
CA TYR A 129 3.13 -3.61 -16.42
C TYR A 129 2.07 -2.56 -16.03
N GLN A 130 1.22 -2.16 -16.99
CA GLN A 130 0.12 -1.24 -16.74
C GLN A 130 -0.92 -1.82 -15.77
N THR A 131 -1.25 -3.11 -15.90
CA THR A 131 -2.14 -3.82 -14.98
C THR A 131 -1.58 -3.81 -13.55
N VAL A 132 -0.31 -4.17 -13.36
CA VAL A 132 0.34 -4.18 -12.04
C VAL A 132 0.39 -2.77 -11.44
N LEU A 133 0.72 -1.73 -12.22
CA LEU A 133 0.69 -0.35 -11.71
C LEU A 133 -0.72 0.10 -11.31
N SER A 134 -1.75 -0.28 -12.06
CA SER A 134 -3.14 0.02 -11.70
C SER A 134 -3.51 -0.65 -10.37
N HIS A 135 -3.16 -1.92 -10.20
CA HIS A 135 -3.41 -2.63 -8.94
C HIS A 135 -2.65 -1.99 -7.77
N ILE A 136 -1.36 -1.67 -7.94
CA ILE A 136 -0.55 -0.98 -6.91
C ILE A 136 -1.22 0.34 -6.49
N ARG A 137 -1.66 1.16 -7.46
CA ARG A 137 -2.40 2.39 -7.16
C ARG A 137 -3.63 2.09 -6.31
N ASP A 138 -4.44 1.14 -6.75
CA ASP A 138 -5.73 0.84 -6.17
C ASP A 138 -5.61 0.32 -4.73
N VAL A 139 -4.59 -0.50 -4.43
CA VAL A 139 -4.37 -1.00 -3.07
C VAL A 139 -3.65 0.01 -2.19
N ILE A 140 -2.70 0.81 -2.69
CA ILE A 140 -2.10 1.90 -1.88
C ILE A 140 -3.18 2.91 -1.49
N LEU A 141 -4.08 3.30 -2.40
CA LEU A 141 -5.20 4.17 -2.04
C LEU A 141 -6.19 3.53 -1.05
N ALA A 142 -6.18 2.20 -0.91
CA ALA A 142 -7.03 1.49 0.04
C ALA A 142 -6.50 1.52 1.49
N THR A 143 -5.27 2.00 1.72
CA THR A 143 -4.74 2.21 3.08
C THR A 143 -5.29 3.47 3.75
N ASP A 144 -5.84 4.42 2.97
CA ASP A 144 -6.66 5.49 3.53
C ASP A 144 -7.89 4.87 4.21
N ILE A 145 -7.91 4.93 5.54
CA ILE A 145 -8.97 4.32 6.35
C ILE A 145 -10.36 4.87 5.97
N ALA A 146 -10.48 6.14 5.55
CA ALA A 146 -11.76 6.66 5.08
C ALA A 146 -12.24 5.94 3.81
N VAL A 147 -11.31 5.62 2.91
CA VAL A 147 -11.54 4.88 1.67
C VAL A 147 -11.86 3.40 1.95
N HIS A 148 -11.26 2.80 2.99
CA HIS A 148 -11.63 1.47 3.47
C HIS A 148 -13.05 1.45 4.06
N LEU A 149 -13.38 2.38 4.96
CA LEU A 149 -14.70 2.46 5.59
C LEU A 149 -15.84 2.60 4.57
N GLY A 150 -15.61 3.34 3.49
CA GLY A 150 -16.54 3.44 2.36
C GLY A 150 -16.78 2.12 1.61
N LYS A 151 -15.90 1.12 1.74
CA LYS A 151 -16.02 -0.20 1.10
C LYS A 151 -16.59 -1.29 2.02
N VAL A 152 -16.63 -1.09 3.33
CA VAL A 152 -17.01 -2.14 4.30
C VAL A 152 -18.35 -2.80 3.95
N GLY A 153 -19.35 -2.03 3.51
CA GLY A 153 -20.64 -2.59 3.09
C GLY A 153 -20.53 -3.54 1.89
N ARG A 154 -19.72 -3.19 0.89
CA ARG A 154 -19.48 -4.00 -0.31
C ARG A 154 -18.62 -5.24 -0.01
N ILE A 155 -17.64 -5.09 0.88
CA ILE A 155 -16.83 -6.23 1.37
C ILE A 155 -17.73 -7.24 2.10
N LYS A 156 -18.65 -6.77 2.94
CA LYS A 156 -19.62 -7.64 3.63
C LYS A 156 -20.52 -8.36 2.63
N ALA A 157 -21.09 -7.65 1.65
CA ALA A 157 -21.90 -8.26 0.60
C ALA A 157 -21.13 -9.35 -0.17
N MET A 158 -19.89 -9.08 -0.58
CA MET A 158 -19.02 -10.08 -1.23
C MET A 158 -18.80 -11.33 -0.36
N VAL A 159 -18.66 -11.17 0.96
CA VAL A 159 -18.51 -12.29 1.90
C VAL A 159 -19.82 -13.07 2.05
N ASP A 160 -20.94 -12.37 2.19
CA ASP A 160 -22.27 -12.97 2.40
C ASP A 160 -22.79 -13.71 1.15
N GLU A 161 -22.55 -13.14 -0.04
CA GLU A 161 -22.91 -13.72 -1.34
C GLU A 161 -21.94 -14.83 -1.78
N GLY A 162 -20.73 -14.82 -1.22
CA GLY A 162 -19.62 -15.67 -1.62
C GLY A 162 -18.76 -15.03 -2.71
N TYR A 163 -17.44 -15.22 -2.57
CA TYR A 163 -16.48 -14.69 -3.52
C TYR A 163 -16.62 -15.34 -4.91
N ASP A 164 -17.13 -14.58 -5.88
CA ASP A 164 -17.06 -14.89 -7.31
C ASP A 164 -15.69 -14.55 -7.94
N PRO A 165 -14.89 -15.55 -8.39
CA PRO A 165 -13.59 -15.34 -9.05
C PRO A 165 -13.71 -14.80 -10.49
N MET A 166 -14.92 -14.68 -11.05
CA MET A 166 -15.13 -14.03 -12.35
C MET A 166 -15.46 -12.54 -12.20
N SER A 167 -15.75 -12.09 -10.97
CA SER A 167 -16.11 -10.72 -10.66
C SER A 167 -14.87 -9.86 -10.42
N ARG A 168 -14.58 -8.95 -11.36
CA ARG A 168 -13.51 -7.95 -11.19
C ARG A 168 -13.69 -7.09 -9.93
N ASP A 169 -14.94 -6.87 -9.53
CA ASP A 169 -15.24 -6.09 -8.32
C ASP A 169 -14.84 -6.87 -7.06
N HIS A 170 -15.07 -8.18 -7.04
CA HIS A 170 -14.65 -9.03 -5.93
C HIS A 170 -13.13 -9.12 -5.85
N HIS A 171 -12.44 -9.28 -6.97
CA HIS A 171 -10.97 -9.18 -7.01
C HIS A 171 -10.48 -7.87 -6.39
N TYR A 172 -11.02 -6.73 -6.83
CA TYR A 172 -10.70 -5.41 -6.29
C TYR A 172 -10.95 -5.31 -4.78
N LEU A 173 -12.14 -5.69 -4.31
CA LEU A 173 -12.50 -5.63 -2.88
C LEU A 173 -11.63 -6.57 -2.04
N PHE A 174 -11.30 -7.76 -2.56
CA PHE A 174 -10.45 -8.71 -1.87
C PHE A 174 -9.01 -8.21 -1.75
N MET A 175 -8.45 -7.62 -2.81
CA MET A 175 -7.14 -6.96 -2.76
C MET A 175 -7.12 -5.80 -1.76
N CYS A 176 -8.13 -4.93 -1.76
CA CYS A 176 -8.25 -3.84 -0.78
C CYS A 176 -8.34 -4.39 0.66
N LEU A 177 -9.13 -5.44 0.88
CA LEU A 177 -9.25 -6.07 2.20
C LEU A 177 -7.91 -6.66 2.66
N LEU A 178 -7.17 -7.36 1.79
CA LEU A 178 -5.86 -7.92 2.11
C LEU A 178 -4.84 -6.82 2.43
N MET A 179 -4.86 -5.71 1.70
CA MET A 179 -3.99 -4.56 1.98
C MET A 179 -4.27 -3.98 3.38
N THR A 180 -5.53 -3.62 3.68
CA THR A 180 -5.88 -3.09 5.02
C THR A 180 -5.60 -4.11 6.12
N SER A 181 -5.86 -5.40 5.88
CA SER A 181 -5.56 -6.48 6.85
C SER A 181 -4.06 -6.58 7.13
N SER A 182 -3.22 -6.35 6.11
CA SER A 182 -1.77 -6.35 6.23
C SER A 182 -1.28 -5.13 7.00
N ASP A 183 -1.82 -3.96 6.66
CA ASP A 183 -1.49 -2.67 7.28
C ASP A 183 -1.77 -2.65 8.79
N LEU A 184 -2.91 -3.23 9.20
CA LEU A 184 -3.31 -3.33 10.61
C LEU A 184 -2.83 -4.60 11.31
N SER A 185 -1.91 -5.36 10.70
CA SER A 185 -1.57 -6.71 11.16
C SER A 185 -0.81 -6.77 12.49
N ASP A 186 -0.28 -5.67 12.99
CA ASP A 186 0.32 -5.60 14.33
C ASP A 186 -0.70 -5.91 15.44
N GLN A 187 -1.99 -5.66 15.18
CA GLN A 187 -3.09 -6.00 16.08
C GLN A 187 -3.45 -7.50 16.06
N SER A 188 -2.88 -8.27 15.12
CA SER A 188 -3.06 -9.72 15.03
C SER A 188 -1.95 -10.50 15.76
N LYS A 189 -0.99 -9.81 16.40
CA LYS A 189 0.16 -10.41 17.08
C LYS A 189 -0.14 -10.61 18.56
N ASP A 190 0.83 -11.18 19.30
CA ASP A 190 0.68 -11.27 20.75
C ASP A 190 0.64 -9.89 21.41
N PHE A 191 0.08 -9.84 22.62
CA PHE A 191 -0.15 -8.61 23.36
C PHE A 191 1.08 -7.70 23.50
N ARG A 192 2.29 -8.26 23.61
CA ARG A 192 3.51 -7.43 23.76
C ARG A 192 3.79 -6.64 22.49
N ASN A 193 3.60 -7.27 21.33
CA ASN A 193 3.75 -6.61 20.04
C ASN A 193 2.67 -5.53 19.84
N SER A 194 1.39 -5.87 20.04
CA SER A 194 0.32 -4.88 19.87
C SER A 194 0.43 -3.71 20.84
N LYS A 195 0.86 -3.94 22.08
CA LYS A 195 1.10 -2.89 23.07
C LYS A 195 2.28 -1.98 22.71
N ALA A 196 3.31 -2.49 22.05
CA ALA A 196 4.47 -1.68 21.65
C ALA A 196 4.14 -0.69 20.50
N ILE A 197 3.07 -0.97 19.76
CA ILE A 197 2.62 -0.22 18.59
C ILE A 197 1.47 0.75 18.90
N ALA A 198 0.67 0.46 19.95
CA ALA A 198 -0.43 1.30 20.42
C ALA A 198 0.04 2.54 21.19
#